data_AF-A0A1J4SQR6-F1
#
_entry.id   AF-A0A1J4SQR6-F1
#
_cell.length_a   1.000
_cell.length_b   1.000
_cell.length_c   1.000
_cell.angle_alpha   90.00
_cell.angle_beta   90.00
_cell.angle_gamma   90.00
#
_symmetry.space_group_name_H-M   'P 1'
#
loop_
_entity.id
_entity.type
_entity.pdbx_description
1 polymer ?
#
loop_
_entity_poly.entity_id
_entity_poly.type
_entity_poly.pdbx_seq_one_letter_code
_entity_poly.pdbx_strand_id
1 'polypeptide(L)'
;MKWNVKEWVTESYRARKTGALTAYIYRSLKWPDFYSSCAPAYEVRYGGAVIAIIRFEGKGATVRSLAAAGSFPEITDLDLVEMALWVSKLRAACSGLN
;
A
#
# COMPACT_ATOMS: atom_id res chain seq x y z
N MET A 1 12.15 12.40 -1.76
CA MET A 1 12.50 11.74 -0.47
C MET A 1 12.01 10.31 -0.55
N LYS A 2 12.80 9.30 -0.16
CA LYS A 2 12.48 7.89 -0.45
C LYS A 2 11.78 7.22 0.71
N TRP A 3 10.62 6.60 0.47
CA TRP A 3 10.04 5.64 1.40
C TRP A 3 10.82 4.33 1.34
N ASN A 4 11.11 3.76 2.50
CA ASN A 4 11.65 2.41 2.62
C ASN A 4 10.52 1.47 3.02
N VAL A 5 10.13 0.59 2.10
CA VAL A 5 9.08 -0.40 2.35
C VAL A 5 9.72 -1.77 2.49
N LYS A 6 9.38 -2.46 3.58
CA LYS A 6 9.81 -3.84 3.83
C LYS A 6 8.60 -4.68 4.19
N GLU A 7 8.60 -5.94 3.81
CA GLU A 7 7.66 -6.90 4.35
C GLU A 7 7.92 -7.06 5.86
N TRP A 8 6.83 -7.06 6.64
CA TRP A 8 6.89 -7.17 8.10
C TRP A 8 6.22 -8.44 8.59
N VAL A 9 5.08 -8.80 7.98
CA VAL A 9 4.35 -10.06 8.15
C VAL A 9 3.92 -10.49 6.74
N THR A 10 3.64 -11.77 6.51
CA THR A 10 3.21 -12.29 5.19
C THR A 10 2.15 -11.40 4.55
N GLU A 11 2.44 -10.91 3.34
CA GLU A 11 1.58 -10.01 2.57
C GLU A 11 1.21 -8.70 3.30
N SER A 12 2.04 -8.26 4.24
CA SER A 12 1.88 -7.01 4.98
C SER A 12 3.21 -6.27 5.06
N TYR A 13 3.18 -4.99 4.74
CA TYR A 13 4.38 -4.18 4.57
C TYR A 13 4.42 -3.02 5.56
N ARG A 14 5.63 -2.64 5.96
CA ARG A 14 5.89 -1.45 6.74
C ARG A 14 6.66 -0.46 5.88
N ALA A 15 6.08 0.72 5.70
CA ALA A 15 6.69 1.85 4.98
C ALA A 15 7.22 2.87 5.99
N ARG A 16 8.52 3.21 5.91
CA ARG A 16 9.14 4.25 6.73
C ARG A 16 9.71 5.36 5.86
N LYS A 17 9.42 6.62 6.18
CA LYS A 17 10.06 7.81 5.59
C LYS A 17 11.16 8.32 6.52
N THR A 18 12.22 8.91 5.97
CA THR A 18 13.22 9.64 6.75
C THR A 18 12.52 10.76 7.54
N GLY A 19 12.74 10.83 8.85
CA GLY A 19 12.03 11.78 9.73
C GLY A 19 10.87 11.19 10.55
N ALA A 20 10.87 9.87 10.79
CA ALA A 20 9.98 9.14 11.71
C ALA A 20 8.55 8.81 11.25
N LEU A 21 8.13 9.19 10.04
CA LEU A 21 6.82 8.75 9.51
C LEU A 21 6.83 7.23 9.27
N THR A 22 5.85 6.53 9.84
CA THR A 22 5.66 5.10 9.64
C THR A 22 4.22 4.84 9.20
N ALA A 23 4.05 4.29 8.01
CA ALA A 23 2.78 3.75 7.52
C ALA A 23 2.84 2.23 7.45
N TYR A 24 1.69 1.60 7.58
CA TYR A 24 1.54 0.15 7.51
C TYR A 24 0.60 -0.21 6.37
N ILE A 25 0.94 -1.23 5.60
CA ILE A 25 0.21 -1.63 4.40
C ILE A 25 -0.24 -3.06 4.61
N TYR A 26 -1.54 -3.27 4.68
CA TYR A 26 -2.13 -4.59 4.97
C TYR A 26 -2.94 -5.06 3.77
N ARG A 27 -2.96 -6.37 3.51
CA ARG A 27 -3.93 -6.95 2.59
C ARG A 27 -5.34 -6.62 3.08
N SER A 28 -6.18 -6.06 2.21
CA SER A 28 -7.55 -5.72 2.59
C SER A 28 -8.42 -6.97 2.66
N LEU A 29 -9.18 -7.09 3.76
CA LEU A 29 -10.12 -8.19 4.01
C LEU A 29 -11.58 -7.82 3.75
N LYS A 30 -11.89 -6.53 3.55
CA LYS A 30 -13.26 -5.99 3.48
C LYS A 30 -13.63 -5.50 2.08
N TRP A 31 -13.34 -6.27 1.03
CA TRP A 31 -13.75 -5.87 -0.33
C TRP A 31 -14.90 -6.70 -0.90
N PRO A 32 -16.07 -6.09 -1.17
CA PRO A 32 -17.17 -6.75 -1.88
C PRO A 32 -16.87 -7.01 -3.37
N ASP A 33 -15.84 -6.37 -3.94
CA ASP A 33 -15.40 -6.58 -5.34
C ASP A 33 -14.40 -7.74 -5.50
N PHE A 34 -14.03 -8.44 -4.43
CA PHE A 34 -13.08 -9.56 -4.51
C PHE A 34 -13.54 -10.67 -5.48
N TYR A 35 -14.86 -10.78 -5.70
CA TYR A 35 -15.44 -11.76 -6.63
C TYR A 35 -15.51 -11.30 -8.09
N SER A 36 -15.24 -10.02 -8.41
CA SER A 36 -15.30 -9.50 -9.79
C SER A 36 -13.92 -9.39 -10.44
N SER A 37 -12.86 -9.16 -9.66
CA SER A 37 -11.48 -9.31 -10.12
C SER A 37 -10.65 -9.95 -9.01
N CYS A 38 -10.01 -11.08 -9.32
CA CYS A 38 -9.16 -11.85 -8.39
C CYS A 38 -7.84 -11.10 -8.02
N ALA A 39 -7.88 -9.77 -8.06
CA ALA A 39 -6.76 -8.85 -7.90
C ALA A 39 -6.55 -8.50 -6.41
N PRO A 40 -5.33 -8.63 -5.88
CA PRO A 40 -5.07 -8.30 -4.49
C PRO A 40 -5.13 -6.79 -4.26
N ALA A 41 -5.83 -6.41 -3.20
CA ALA A 41 -5.96 -5.04 -2.72
C ALA A 41 -5.29 -4.87 -1.35
N TYR A 42 -4.73 -3.70 -1.12
CA TYR A 42 -4.04 -3.33 0.12
C TYR A 42 -4.57 -2.02 0.68
N GLU A 43 -4.66 -1.95 2.00
CA GLU A 43 -4.99 -0.76 2.77
C GLU A 43 -3.71 -0.11 3.31
N VAL A 44 -3.52 1.18 3.04
CA VAL A 44 -2.46 1.98 3.67
C VAL A 44 -3.02 2.59 4.95
N ARG A 45 -2.40 2.29 6.07
CA ARG A 45 -2.76 2.76 7.41
C ARG A 45 -1.70 3.68 7.97
N TYR A 46 -2.15 4.81 8.51
CA TYR A 46 -1.31 5.82 9.16
C TYR A 46 -2.11 6.50 10.27
N GLY A 47 -1.47 6.78 11.41
CA GLY A 47 -2.14 7.40 12.56
C GLY A 47 -3.35 6.62 13.09
N GLY A 48 -3.41 5.30 12.86
CA GLY A 48 -4.56 4.45 13.22
C GLY A 48 -5.72 4.46 12.21
N ALA A 49 -5.68 5.28 11.17
CA ALA A 49 -6.70 5.37 10.13
C ALA A 49 -6.26 4.69 8.83
N VAL A 50 -7.22 4.21 8.02
CA VAL A 50 -6.97 3.82 6.63
C VAL A 50 -7.02 5.07 5.77
N ILE A 51 -5.90 5.43 5.17
CA ILE A 51 -5.75 6.68 4.40
C ILE A 51 -5.79 6.47 2.90
N ALA A 52 -5.48 5.26 2.42
CA ALA A 52 -5.51 4.95 1.00
C ALA A 52 -5.70 3.46 0.74
N ILE A 53 -6.06 3.14 -0.50
CA ILE A 53 -6.19 1.77 -1.02
C ILE A 53 -5.32 1.63 -2.25
N ILE A 54 -4.64 0.50 -2.37
CA ILE A 54 -3.83 0.12 -3.52
C ILE A 54 -4.45 -1.14 -4.13
N ARG A 55 -4.77 -1.10 -5.41
CA ARG A 55 -5.23 -2.26 -6.20
C ARG A 55 -4.19 -2.61 -7.25
N PHE A 56 -3.88 -3.88 -7.41
CA PHE A 56 -2.97 -4.35 -8.45
C PHE A 56 -3.73 -5.06 -9.57
N GLU A 57 -3.74 -4.46 -10.76
CA GLU A 57 -4.45 -4.98 -11.93
C GLU A 57 -3.43 -5.23 -13.06
N GLY A 58 -3.16 -6.49 -13.36
CA GLY A 58 -2.12 -6.87 -14.32
C GLY A 58 -0.72 -6.40 -13.88
N LYS A 59 -0.07 -5.58 -14.72
CA LYS A 59 1.24 -4.96 -14.43
C LYS A 59 1.12 -3.58 -13.75
N GLY A 60 -0.10 -3.07 -13.57
CA GLY A 60 -0.36 -1.74 -13.03
C GLY A 60 -0.80 -1.75 -11.57
N ALA A 61 -0.79 -0.56 -10.97
CA ALA A 61 -1.35 -0.32 -9.64
C ALA A 61 -2.24 0.93 -9.66
N THR A 62 -3.45 0.81 -9.11
CA THR A 62 -4.37 1.92 -8.89
C THR A 62 -4.29 2.32 -7.43
N VAL A 63 -4.00 3.59 -7.16
CA VAL A 63 -3.93 4.15 -5.80
C VAL A 63 -5.10 5.11 -5.62
N ARG A 64 -5.88 4.89 -4.57
CA ARG A 64 -7.02 5.75 -4.21
C ARG A 64 -6.85 6.26 -2.79
N SER A 65 -6.60 7.55 -2.67
CA SER A 65 -6.62 8.26 -1.39
C SER A 65 -8.06 8.33 -0.85
N LEU A 66 -8.21 8.14 0.46
CA LEU A 66 -9.48 8.22 1.18
C LEU A 66 -9.61 9.58 1.87
N ALA A 67 -10.83 9.94 2.26
CA ALA A 67 -11.09 11.21 2.96
C ALA A 67 -10.23 11.39 4.22
N ALA A 68 -9.90 10.29 4.92
CA ALA A 68 -9.01 10.30 6.09
C ALA A 68 -7.59 10.78 5.78
N ALA A 69 -7.11 10.67 4.53
CA ALA A 69 -5.81 11.21 4.13
C ALA A 69 -5.74 12.74 4.31
N GLY A 70 -6.87 13.45 4.23
CA GLY A 70 -6.93 14.89 4.42
C GLY A 70 -6.50 15.35 5.83
N SER A 71 -6.51 14.45 6.82
CA SER A 71 -6.00 14.72 8.18
C SER A 71 -4.49 14.55 8.32
N PHE A 72 -3.80 14.08 7.28
CA PHE A 72 -2.37 13.73 7.30
C PHE A 72 -1.62 14.35 6.11
N PRO A 73 -1.51 15.70 6.03
CA PRO A 73 -0.89 16.40 4.90
C PRO A 73 0.59 16.05 4.67
N GLU A 74 1.26 15.45 5.66
CA GLU A 74 2.64 14.96 5.55
C GLU A 74 2.79 13.72 4.65
N ILE A 75 1.67 13.07 4.31
CA ILE A 75 1.60 11.99 3.32
C ILE A 75 0.87 12.50 2.08
N THR A 76 1.62 12.70 1.01
CA THR A 76 1.09 13.17 -0.28
C THR A 76 0.63 12.01 -1.16
N ASP A 77 -0.16 12.31 -2.20
CA ASP A 77 -0.54 11.29 -3.20
C ASP A 77 0.70 10.66 -3.88
N LEU A 78 1.77 11.44 -4.08
CA LEU A 78 3.03 10.93 -4.61
C LEU A 78 3.68 9.91 -3.67
N ASP A 79 3.61 10.15 -2.36
CA ASP A 79 4.10 9.20 -1.35
C ASP A 79 3.32 7.87 -1.41
N LEU A 80 2.00 7.93 -1.60
CA LEU A 80 1.15 6.76 -1.73
C LEU A 80 1.45 5.96 -3.01
N VAL A 81 1.72 6.64 -4.12
CA VAL A 81 2.17 6.00 -5.37
C VAL A 81 3.54 5.34 -5.19
N GLU A 82 4.49 5.99 -4.53
CA GLU A 82 5.80 5.40 -4.24
C GLU A 82 5.67 4.13 -3.38
N MET A 83 4.82 4.16 -2.35
CA MET A 83 4.49 2.99 -1.54
C MET A 83 3.89 1.86 -2.36
N ALA A 84 2.97 2.14 -3.29
CA ALA A 84 2.38 1.15 -4.18
C ALA A 84 3.39 0.50 -5.12
N LEU A 85 4.32 1.27 -5.69
CA LEU A 85 5.40 0.76 -6.54
C LEU A 85 6.32 -0.19 -5.77
N TRP A 86 6.67 0.16 -4.54
CA TRP A 86 7.44 -0.71 -3.66
C TRP A 86 6.74 -2.03 -3.37
N VAL A 87 5.45 -1.98 -3.01
CA VAL A 87 4.64 -3.17 -2.78
C VAL A 87 4.58 -4.04 -4.04
N SER A 88 4.38 -3.43 -5.22
CA SER A 88 4.42 -4.14 -6.50
C SER A 88 5.72 -4.93 -6.68
N LYS A 89 6.86 -4.27 -6.43
CA LYS A 89 8.19 -4.86 -6.54
C LYS A 89 8.39 -6.02 -5.57
N LEU A 90 7.97 -5.86 -4.32
CA LEU A 90 8.10 -6.90 -3.29
C LEU A 90 7.24 -8.13 -3.63
N ARG A 91 6.01 -7.91 -4.11
CA ARG A 91 5.11 -8.98 -4.58
C ARG A 91 5.69 -9.75 -5.77
N ALA A 92 6.25 -9.04 -6.74
CA ALA A 92 6.89 -9.66 -7.90
C ALA A 92 8.12 -10.48 -7.50
N ALA A 93 8.94 -9.99 -6.57
CA ALA A 93 10.10 -10.72 -6.06
C ALA A 93 9.71 -12.03 -5.34
N CYS A 94 8.60 -12.03 -4.59
CA CYS A 94 8.08 -13.23 -3.94
C CYS A 94 7.49 -14.24 -4.94
N SER A 95 6.94 -13.77 -6.05
CA SER A 95 6.35 -14.63 -7.10
C SER A 95 7.38 -15.27 -8.05
N GLY A 96 8.60 -14.70 -8.13
CA GLY A 96 9.67 -15.17 -9.02
C GLY A 96 10.52 -16.31 -8.46
N LEU A 97 10.09 -16.96 -7.37
CA LEU A 97 10.77 -18.09 -6.72
C LEU A 97 10.17 -19.46 -7.09
N ASN A 98 9.36 -19.53 -8.15
CA ASN A 98 8.87 -20.79 -8.73
C ASN A 98 9.58 -21.13 -10.02
#